data_AF-E8V856-F1
#
_entry.id   AF-E8V856-F1
#
_cell.length_a   1.000
_cell.length_b   1.000
_cell.length_c   1.000
_cell.angle_alpha   90.00
_cell.angle_beta   90.00
_cell.angle_gamma   90.00
#
_symmetry.space_group_name_H-M   'P 1'
#
loop_
_entity.id
_entity.type
_entity.pdbx_description
1 polymer ?
#
loop_
_entity_poly.entity_id
_entity_poly.type
_entity_poly.pdbx_seq_one_letter_code
_entity_poly.pdbx_strand_id
1 'polypeptide(L)'
;MAEVMHNKPNAPKPTPEGEATFRRWLAHLDEEFTRHTGCDRRSEIVRDELHMLLLGKPHGGRSTTTLETDLPLDVRKENFDPRNVSLAGEMPSRGCDSLDPDRFAAVKPLIWFWLQFDRSPLGLNLWLGFRFRAMLGSHIFASIGKDVYIYPGVTFLRGYNITLADNTRLEPNTYIDDRYPVRLTGNVSQ
;
A
#
# COMPACT_ATOMS: atom_id res chain seq x y z
N MET A 1 12.24 -10.95 8.31
CA MET A 1 13.22 -10.34 9.25
C MET A 1 12.71 -8.97 9.65
N ALA A 2 12.24 -8.77 10.89
CA ALA A 2 11.63 -7.50 11.31
C ALA A 2 11.71 -7.25 12.84
N GLU A 3 12.88 -7.53 13.45
CA GLU A 3 13.04 -7.46 14.92
C GLU A 3 13.97 -6.31 15.39
N VAL A 4 14.05 -5.22 14.63
CA VAL A 4 14.79 -4.01 15.06
C VAL A 4 13.86 -2.78 15.11
N MET A 5 12.55 -3.00 15.20
CA MET A 5 11.59 -1.91 15.42
C MET A 5 11.30 -1.78 16.91
N HIS A 6 12.09 -0.94 17.60
CA HIS A 6 11.89 -0.32 18.92
C HIS A 6 12.67 -0.86 20.15
N ASN A 7 13.79 -0.19 20.46
CA ASN A 7 14.23 0.00 21.85
C ASN A 7 14.41 1.50 22.18
N LYS A 8 13.40 2.33 21.85
CA LYS A 8 13.21 3.61 22.55
C LYS A 8 12.18 3.39 23.65
N PRO A 9 12.52 3.62 24.94
CA PRO A 9 11.70 3.19 26.08
C PRO A 9 10.29 3.82 26.17
N ASN A 10 9.95 4.82 25.33
CA ASN A 10 8.71 5.61 25.47
C ASN A 10 7.86 5.76 24.19
N ALA A 11 8.06 4.96 23.14
CA ALA A 11 7.14 5.07 22.01
C ALA A 11 5.78 4.43 22.32
N PRO A 12 4.68 5.05 21.87
CA PRO A 12 3.35 4.49 22.06
C PRO A 12 3.26 3.11 21.42
N LYS A 13 2.80 2.14 22.20
CA LYS A 13 2.54 0.77 21.75
C LYS A 13 1.03 0.48 21.84
N PRO A 14 0.48 -0.32 20.92
CA PRO A 14 -0.87 -0.85 21.06
C PRO A 14 -1.02 -1.72 22.32
N THR A 15 -2.25 -2.12 22.65
CA THR A 15 -2.45 -3.22 23.62
C THR A 15 -1.82 -4.51 23.08
N PRO A 16 -1.48 -5.47 23.95
CA PRO A 16 -0.92 -6.75 23.51
C PRO A 16 -1.79 -7.48 22.47
N GLU A 17 -3.12 -7.46 22.63
CA GLU A 17 -4.04 -8.09 21.67
C GLU A 17 -4.03 -7.38 20.31
N GLY A 18 -4.00 -6.05 20.32
CA GLY A 18 -3.93 -5.24 19.10
C GLY A 18 -2.61 -5.48 18.35
N GLU A 19 -1.48 -5.43 19.06
CA GLU A 19 -0.16 -5.70 18.49
C GLU A 19 -0.07 -7.11 17.89
N ALA A 20 -0.55 -8.14 18.59
CA ALA A 20 -0.56 -9.51 18.08
C ALA A 20 -1.41 -9.64 16.81
N THR A 21 -2.59 -9.03 16.78
CA THR A 21 -3.49 -9.04 15.62
C THR A 21 -2.84 -8.36 14.41
N PHE A 22 -2.28 -7.16 14.61
CA PHE A 22 -1.61 -6.40 13.57
C PHE A 22 -0.40 -7.13 12.99
N ARG A 23 0.44 -7.72 13.85
CA ARG A 23 1.62 -8.47 13.40
C ARG A 23 1.22 -9.72 12.61
N ARG A 24 0.21 -10.46 13.08
CA ARG A 24 -0.28 -11.65 12.37
C ARG A 24 -0.81 -11.30 10.98
N TRP A 25 -1.60 -10.22 10.89
CA TRP A 25 -2.13 -9.74 9.61
C TRP A 25 -1.02 -9.28 8.66
N LEU A 26 -0.05 -8.50 9.14
CA LEU A 26 1.09 -8.07 8.32
C LEU A 26 1.94 -9.25 7.83
N ALA A 27 2.22 -10.23 8.69
CA ALA A 27 2.98 -11.42 8.31
C ALA A 27 2.24 -12.26 7.25
N HIS A 28 0.92 -12.38 7.39
CA HIS A 28 0.09 -13.04 6.39
C HIS A 28 0.16 -12.35 5.03
N LEU A 29 -0.01 -11.02 4.99
CA LEU A 29 0.09 -10.26 3.74
C LEU A 29 1.49 -10.35 3.10
N ASP A 30 2.53 -10.25 3.91
CA ASP A 30 3.91 -10.37 3.43
C ASP A 30 4.16 -11.73 2.76
N GLU A 31 3.65 -12.81 3.36
CA GLU A 31 3.73 -14.14 2.78
C GLU A 31 2.94 -14.27 1.48
N GLU A 32 1.70 -13.76 1.44
CA GLU A 32 0.87 -13.79 0.23
C GLU A 32 1.51 -13.01 -0.93
N PHE A 33 2.04 -11.82 -0.68
CA PHE A 33 2.70 -11.00 -1.70
C PHE A 33 4.07 -11.50 -2.12
N THR A 34 4.75 -12.25 -1.25
CA THR A 34 5.96 -13.00 -1.60
C THR A 34 5.64 -14.19 -2.50
N ARG A 35 4.57 -14.94 -2.18
CA ARG A 35 4.15 -16.12 -2.94
C ARG A 35 3.59 -15.75 -4.31
N HIS A 36 2.91 -14.62 -4.41
CA HIS A 36 2.18 -14.20 -5.61
C HIS A 36 2.70 -12.87 -6.14
N THR A 37 3.35 -12.89 -7.29
CA THR A 37 3.87 -11.69 -7.98
C THR A 37 3.02 -11.23 -9.17
N GLY A 38 2.12 -12.08 -9.66
CA GLY A 38 1.24 -11.78 -10.78
C GLY A 38 0.12 -10.78 -10.44
N CYS A 39 -0.23 -9.95 -11.42
CA CYS A 39 -1.24 -8.89 -11.28
C CYS A 39 -2.60 -9.42 -10.81
N ASP A 40 -3.11 -10.49 -11.43
CA ASP A 40 -4.45 -11.00 -11.12
C ASP A 40 -4.59 -11.44 -9.67
N ARG A 41 -3.66 -12.27 -9.20
CA ARG A 41 -3.73 -12.81 -7.84
C ARG A 41 -3.52 -11.72 -6.79
N ARG A 42 -2.59 -10.78 -7.02
CA ARG A 42 -2.42 -9.61 -6.13
C ARG A 42 -3.67 -8.73 -6.12
N SER A 43 -4.34 -8.58 -7.26
CA SER A 43 -5.60 -7.82 -7.35
C SER A 43 -6.72 -8.44 -6.54
N GLU A 44 -6.86 -9.77 -6.58
CA GLU A 44 -7.83 -10.50 -5.76
C GLU A 44 -7.56 -10.31 -4.26
N ILE A 45 -6.32 -10.50 -3.82
CA ILE A 45 -5.93 -10.33 -2.41
C ILE A 45 -6.25 -8.90 -1.95
N VAL A 46 -5.79 -7.90 -2.70
CA VAL A 46 -6.01 -6.49 -2.35
C VAL A 46 -7.51 -6.15 -2.30
N ARG A 47 -8.29 -6.59 -3.29
CA ARG A 47 -9.74 -6.37 -3.32
C ARG A 47 -10.41 -6.95 -2.08
N ASP A 48 -10.08 -8.19 -1.73
CA ASP A 48 -10.72 -8.92 -0.64
C ASP A 48 -10.35 -8.30 0.72
N GLU A 49 -9.08 -7.88 0.89
CA GLU A 49 -8.62 -7.13 2.05
C GLU A 49 -9.33 -5.78 2.17
N LEU A 50 -9.46 -5.01 1.09
CA LEU A 50 -10.17 -3.72 1.12
C LEU A 50 -11.65 -3.89 1.45
N HIS A 51 -12.28 -4.98 1.02
CA HIS A 51 -13.65 -5.31 1.44
C HIS A 51 -13.73 -5.54 2.96
N MET A 52 -12.83 -6.34 3.51
CA MET A 52 -12.80 -6.61 4.95
C MET A 52 -12.50 -5.35 5.77
N LEU A 53 -11.50 -4.56 5.36
CA LEU A 53 -11.05 -3.38 6.10
C LEU A 53 -12.04 -2.21 6.01
N LEU A 54 -12.65 -1.97 4.85
CA LEU A 54 -13.45 -0.76 4.60
C LEU A 54 -14.95 -1.02 4.63
N LEU A 55 -15.41 -2.25 4.42
CA LEU A 55 -16.83 -2.63 4.50
C LEU A 55 -17.15 -3.55 5.68
N GLY A 56 -16.14 -4.13 6.33
CA GLY A 56 -16.35 -5.08 7.42
C GLY A 56 -16.94 -6.41 6.98
N LYS A 57 -16.81 -6.79 5.69
CA LYS A 57 -17.35 -8.04 5.16
C LYS A 57 -16.49 -8.61 4.04
N PRO A 58 -16.48 -9.94 3.83
CA PRO A 58 -15.75 -10.55 2.72
C PRO A 58 -16.24 -10.04 1.36
N HIS A 59 -15.35 -10.03 0.37
CA HIS A 59 -15.73 -9.88 -1.02
C HIS A 59 -16.56 -11.10 -1.47
N GLY A 60 -17.55 -10.86 -2.33
CA GLY A 60 -18.50 -11.87 -2.78
C GLY A 60 -19.87 -11.75 -2.12
N GLY A 61 -20.77 -12.65 -2.51
CA GLY A 61 -22.22 -12.54 -2.29
C GLY A 61 -22.92 -12.02 -3.54
N ARG A 62 -24.17 -12.44 -3.76
CA ARG A 62 -24.97 -11.96 -4.89
C ARG A 62 -25.10 -10.44 -4.76
N SER A 63 -24.68 -9.69 -5.79
CA SER A 63 -25.20 -8.33 -5.96
C SER A 63 -26.69 -8.48 -6.24
N THR A 64 -27.51 -8.09 -5.27
CA THR A 64 -28.97 -8.08 -5.39
C THR A 64 -29.47 -6.70 -5.82
N THR A 65 -28.58 -5.87 -6.36
CA THR A 65 -28.88 -4.50 -6.77
C THR A 65 -29.77 -4.53 -8.02
N THR A 66 -31.07 -4.67 -7.80
CA THR A 66 -32.10 -4.49 -8.83
C THR A 66 -32.60 -3.05 -8.87
N LEU A 67 -32.25 -2.24 -7.87
CA LEU A 67 -32.67 -0.85 -7.72
C LEU A 67 -31.51 0.09 -8.03
N GLU A 68 -31.75 1.12 -8.84
CA GLU A 68 -30.75 2.12 -9.19
C GLU A 68 -30.18 2.85 -7.96
N THR A 69 -30.96 2.95 -6.87
CA THR A 69 -30.55 3.56 -5.61
C THR A 69 -29.40 2.84 -4.91
N ASP A 70 -29.20 1.55 -5.19
CA ASP A 70 -28.13 0.74 -4.60
C ASP A 70 -26.85 0.75 -5.43
N LEU A 71 -26.88 1.30 -6.66
CA LEU A 71 -25.71 1.37 -7.56
C LEU A 71 -24.46 1.98 -6.91
N PRO A 72 -24.54 3.04 -6.06
CA PRO A 72 -23.36 3.57 -5.39
C PRO A 72 -22.62 2.54 -4.51
N LEU A 73 -23.33 1.55 -3.97
CA LEU A 73 -22.72 0.47 -3.20
C LEU A 73 -21.89 -0.45 -4.10
N ASP A 74 -22.39 -0.74 -5.30
CA ASP A 74 -21.69 -1.58 -6.27
C ASP A 74 -20.52 -0.84 -6.91
N VAL A 75 -20.68 0.43 -7.27
CA VAL A 75 -19.58 1.30 -7.71
C VAL A 75 -18.43 1.27 -6.72
N ARG A 76 -18.72 1.36 -5.41
CA ARG A 76 -17.70 1.28 -4.36
C ARG A 76 -17.02 -0.09 -4.29
N LYS A 77 -17.77 -1.19 -4.41
CA LYS A 77 -17.19 -2.56 -4.40
C LYS A 77 -16.29 -2.78 -5.60
N GLU A 78 -16.74 -2.40 -6.79
CA GLU A 78 -15.99 -2.53 -8.04
C GLU A 78 -14.70 -1.68 -7.98
N ASN A 79 -14.75 -0.49 -7.39
CA ASN A 79 -13.59 0.38 -7.19
C ASN A 79 -12.52 -0.24 -6.25
N PHE A 80 -12.86 -1.22 -5.41
CA PHE A 80 -11.85 -1.90 -4.60
C PHE A 80 -11.01 -2.90 -5.39
N ASP A 81 -11.45 -3.32 -6.57
CA ASP A 81 -10.64 -4.17 -7.46
C ASP A 81 -9.60 -3.32 -8.20
N PRO A 82 -8.29 -3.56 -8.01
CA PRO A 82 -7.25 -2.79 -8.70
C PRO A 82 -7.31 -2.87 -10.24
N ARG A 83 -7.99 -3.87 -10.79
CA ARG A 83 -8.17 -4.00 -12.26
C ARG A 83 -9.16 -2.98 -12.82
N ASN A 84 -10.04 -2.44 -11.98
CA ASN A 84 -11.06 -1.47 -12.36
C ASN A 84 -10.60 0.00 -12.18
N VAL A 85 -9.38 0.24 -11.69
CA VAL A 85 -8.89 1.59 -11.38
C VAL A 85 -7.74 1.98 -12.31
N SER A 86 -7.62 3.28 -12.56
CA SER A 86 -6.47 3.87 -13.27
C SER A 86 -5.66 4.73 -12.30
N LEU A 87 -4.34 4.57 -12.32
CA LEU A 87 -3.41 5.34 -11.50
C LEU A 87 -2.73 6.44 -12.31
N ALA A 88 -2.24 7.47 -11.62
CA ALA A 88 -1.59 8.61 -12.26
C ALA A 88 -0.41 8.20 -13.16
N GLY A 89 0.34 7.15 -12.80
CA GLY A 89 1.46 6.64 -13.60
C GLY A 89 1.06 6.09 -14.98
N GLU A 90 -0.20 5.69 -15.17
CA GLU A 90 -0.75 5.21 -16.45
C GLU A 90 -1.21 6.35 -17.35
N MET A 91 -1.34 7.57 -16.80
CA MET A 91 -1.87 8.71 -17.54
C MET A 91 -0.81 9.31 -18.48
N PRO A 92 -1.14 9.57 -19.76
CA PRO A 92 -0.19 10.12 -20.73
C PRO A 92 0.51 11.40 -20.24
N SER A 93 -0.22 12.30 -19.59
CA SER A 93 0.31 13.60 -19.10
C SER A 93 1.26 13.49 -17.90
N ARG A 94 1.44 12.30 -17.33
CA ARG A 94 2.21 12.07 -16.09
C ARG A 94 3.44 11.17 -16.30
N GLY A 95 3.89 10.99 -17.55
CA GLY A 95 5.12 10.27 -17.87
C GLY A 95 4.91 8.78 -18.17
N CYS A 96 3.81 8.46 -18.85
CA CYS A 96 3.49 7.11 -19.34
C CYS A 96 4.53 6.61 -20.38
N ASP A 97 5.17 7.51 -21.12
CA ASP A 97 6.08 7.18 -22.24
C ASP A 97 7.24 6.25 -21.87
N SER A 98 7.69 6.26 -20.60
CA SER A 98 8.77 5.39 -20.12
C SER A 98 8.30 4.33 -19.14
N LEU A 99 6.98 4.11 -19.03
CA LEU A 99 6.39 3.10 -18.16
C LEU A 99 6.68 1.70 -18.70
N ASP A 100 7.24 0.83 -17.86
CA ASP A 100 7.28 -0.60 -18.15
C ASP A 100 5.92 -1.22 -17.75
N PRO A 101 5.11 -1.70 -18.72
CA PRO A 101 3.74 -2.15 -18.45
C PRO A 101 3.70 -3.43 -17.61
N ASP A 102 4.64 -4.35 -17.81
CA ASP A 102 4.65 -5.63 -17.11
C ASP A 102 5.07 -5.44 -15.65
N ARG A 103 6.13 -4.64 -15.43
CA ARG A 103 6.56 -4.28 -14.07
C ARG A 103 5.48 -3.48 -13.35
N PHE A 104 4.83 -2.55 -14.05
CA PHE A 104 3.77 -1.75 -13.45
C PHE A 104 2.53 -2.58 -13.11
N ALA A 105 2.11 -3.48 -13.99
CA ALA A 105 0.97 -4.37 -13.74
C ALA A 105 1.19 -5.23 -12.48
N ALA A 106 2.42 -5.70 -12.23
CA ALA A 106 2.75 -6.49 -11.05
C ALA A 106 2.67 -5.69 -9.72
N VAL A 107 2.96 -4.39 -9.74
CA VAL A 107 2.95 -3.54 -8.52
C VAL A 107 1.68 -2.72 -8.35
N LYS A 108 0.95 -2.42 -9.44
CA LYS A 108 -0.27 -1.59 -9.43
C LYS A 108 -1.27 -1.99 -8.33
N PRO A 109 -1.58 -3.28 -8.11
CA PRO A 109 -2.47 -3.68 -7.01
C PRO A 109 -1.98 -3.22 -5.64
N LEU A 110 -0.68 -3.30 -5.41
CA LEU A 110 -0.07 -2.91 -4.14
C LEU A 110 -0.04 -1.39 -3.98
N ILE A 111 0.20 -0.63 -5.06
CA ILE A 111 0.10 0.84 -5.05
C ILE A 111 -1.34 1.26 -4.74
N TRP A 112 -2.33 0.59 -5.30
CA TRP A 112 -3.73 0.85 -4.96
C TRP A 112 -4.01 0.58 -3.49
N PHE A 113 -3.52 -0.55 -2.96
CA PHE A 113 -3.69 -0.89 -1.55
C PHE A 113 -3.07 0.17 -0.63
N TRP A 114 -1.87 0.63 -0.96
CA TRP A 114 -1.19 1.73 -0.27
C TRP A 114 -2.07 2.99 -0.20
N LEU A 115 -2.60 3.42 -1.34
CA LEU A 115 -3.40 4.64 -1.46
C LEU A 115 -4.72 4.56 -0.70
N GLN A 116 -5.36 3.39 -0.67
CA GLN A 116 -6.61 3.14 0.06
C GLN A 116 -6.37 3.03 1.56
N PHE A 117 -5.30 2.33 1.98
CA PHE A 117 -4.93 2.22 3.39
C PHE A 117 -4.67 3.60 4.00
N ASP A 118 -3.89 4.44 3.32
CA ASP A 118 -3.53 5.79 3.81
C ASP A 118 -4.74 6.73 3.90
N ARG A 119 -5.78 6.51 3.09
CA ARG A 119 -7.04 7.28 3.14
C ARG A 119 -8.05 6.73 4.15
N SER A 120 -7.74 5.62 4.81
CA SER A 120 -8.60 5.01 5.82
C SER A 120 -8.23 5.45 7.25
N PRO A 121 -9.08 5.22 8.26
CA PRO A 121 -8.71 5.42 9.66
C PRO A 121 -7.45 4.65 10.10
N LEU A 122 -7.14 3.54 9.42
CA LEU A 122 -5.92 2.74 9.69
C LEU A 122 -4.65 3.50 9.29
N GLY A 123 -4.72 4.35 8.25
CA GLY A 123 -3.62 5.17 7.78
C GLY A 123 -3.11 6.16 8.84
N LEU A 124 -3.99 6.59 9.75
CA LEU A 124 -3.67 7.49 10.87
C LEU A 124 -2.90 6.79 12.00
N ASN A 125 -2.99 5.46 12.11
CA ASN A 125 -2.28 4.69 13.11
C ASN A 125 -0.81 4.55 12.71
N LEU A 126 0.08 5.38 13.29
CA LEU A 126 1.50 5.37 12.95
C LEU A 126 2.19 4.04 13.28
N TRP A 127 1.82 3.37 14.38
CA TRP A 127 2.46 2.11 14.77
C TRP A 127 2.23 1.02 13.73
N LEU A 128 0.98 0.88 13.28
CA LEU A 128 0.60 -0.06 12.23
C LEU A 128 1.12 0.41 10.87
N GLY A 129 0.87 1.68 10.53
CA GLY A 129 1.16 2.28 9.24
C GLY A 129 2.64 2.23 8.87
N PHE A 130 3.56 2.47 9.81
CA PHE A 130 5.00 2.35 9.52
C PHE A 130 5.38 0.92 9.08
N ARG A 131 4.83 -0.10 9.74
CA ARG A 131 5.11 -1.50 9.42
C ARG A 131 4.42 -1.94 8.15
N PHE A 132 3.18 -1.52 7.95
CA PHE A 132 2.42 -1.78 6.73
C PHE A 132 3.12 -1.18 5.50
N ARG A 133 3.48 0.11 5.54
CA ARG A 133 4.18 0.78 4.44
C ARG A 133 5.57 0.21 4.20
N ALA A 134 6.30 -0.21 5.24
CA ALA A 134 7.59 -0.87 5.06
C ALA A 134 7.44 -2.24 4.36
N MET A 135 6.49 -3.07 4.81
CA MET A 135 6.18 -4.36 4.19
C MET A 135 5.71 -4.17 2.74
N LEU A 136 4.72 -3.33 2.51
CA LEU A 136 4.18 -3.11 1.17
C LEU A 136 5.23 -2.46 0.25
N GLY A 137 6.02 -1.54 0.80
CA GLY A 137 7.16 -0.90 0.15
C GLY A 137 8.23 -1.91 -0.30
N SER A 138 8.51 -2.98 0.45
CA SER A 138 9.45 -4.02 -0.01
C SER A 138 8.94 -4.82 -1.21
N HIS A 139 7.63 -4.81 -1.47
CA HIS A 139 7.03 -5.45 -2.64
C HIS A 139 6.78 -4.49 -3.82
N ILE A 140 6.91 -3.18 -3.59
CA ILE A 140 6.67 -2.12 -4.59
C ILE A 140 7.99 -1.49 -5.08
N PHE A 141 8.87 -1.12 -4.15
CA PHE A 141 10.08 -0.35 -4.42
C PHE A 141 11.22 -1.23 -4.95
N ALA A 142 12.22 -0.60 -5.58
CA ALA A 142 13.43 -1.32 -6.00
C ALA A 142 14.19 -1.90 -4.79
N SER A 143 14.27 -1.13 -3.69
CA SER A 143 14.77 -1.62 -2.41
C SER A 143 14.40 -0.70 -1.26
N ILE A 144 14.26 -1.28 -0.07
CA ILE A 144 14.10 -0.56 1.19
C ILE A 144 15.22 -0.91 2.17
N GLY A 145 15.87 0.11 2.71
CA GLY A 145 16.90 -0.03 3.75
C GLY A 145 16.33 -0.38 5.12
N LYS A 146 17.21 -0.47 6.11
CA LYS A 146 16.87 -0.69 7.51
C LYS A 146 16.37 0.60 8.17
N ASP A 147 15.49 0.47 9.15
CA ASP A 147 15.01 1.58 9.98
C ASP A 147 14.43 2.76 9.18
N VAL A 148 13.71 2.45 8.10
CA VAL A 148 12.99 3.42 7.27
C VAL A 148 11.64 3.78 7.91
N TYR A 149 11.31 5.06 7.91
CA TYR A 149 10.02 5.58 8.40
C TYR A 149 9.26 6.26 7.27
N ILE A 150 8.07 5.75 6.97
CA ILE A 150 7.21 6.29 5.91
C ILE A 150 5.92 6.81 6.54
N TYR A 151 5.79 8.13 6.64
CA TYR A 151 4.59 8.75 7.19
C TYR A 151 3.39 8.65 6.22
N PRO A 152 2.16 8.86 6.71
CA PRO A 152 0.97 8.77 5.87
C PRO A 152 0.95 9.79 4.74
N GLY A 153 0.31 9.43 3.63
CA GLY A 153 0.07 10.32 2.49
C GLY A 153 1.23 10.39 1.50
N VAL A 154 2.31 9.64 1.70
CA VAL A 154 3.41 9.55 0.73
C VAL A 154 2.87 8.98 -0.58
N THR A 155 3.14 9.66 -1.69
CA THR A 155 2.67 9.26 -3.02
C THR A 155 3.82 9.24 -4.02
N PHE A 156 3.67 8.42 -5.06
CA PHE A 156 4.65 8.21 -6.12
C PHE A 156 3.93 7.69 -7.37
N LEU A 157 4.61 7.68 -8.52
CA LEU A 157 4.00 7.30 -9.80
C LEU A 157 4.13 5.80 -10.07
N ARG A 158 5.32 5.20 -9.89
CA ARG A 158 5.62 3.82 -10.33
C ARG A 158 5.96 2.87 -9.18
N GLY A 159 6.56 3.38 -8.12
CA GLY A 159 7.09 2.62 -7.00
C GLY A 159 8.43 1.95 -7.32
N TYR A 160 8.49 1.12 -8.37
CA TYR A 160 9.63 0.23 -8.65
C TYR A 160 10.94 0.93 -9.06
N ASN A 161 10.94 2.25 -9.13
CA ASN A 161 12.12 3.08 -9.38
C ASN A 161 12.70 3.70 -8.10
N ILE A 162 12.03 3.51 -6.96
CA ILE A 162 12.41 4.12 -5.68
C ILE A 162 13.37 3.19 -4.93
N THR A 163 14.47 3.76 -4.45
CA THR A 163 15.43 3.11 -3.56
C THR A 163 15.52 3.93 -2.28
N LEU A 164 15.14 3.36 -1.13
CA LEU A 164 15.26 4.01 0.18
C LEU A 164 16.51 3.49 0.90
N ALA A 165 17.41 4.38 1.30
CA ALA A 165 18.57 4.01 2.10
C ALA A 165 18.21 3.77 3.58
N ASP A 166 19.14 3.21 4.34
CA ASP A 166 18.99 3.04 5.80
C ASP A 166 18.68 4.38 6.48
N ASN A 167 17.84 4.35 7.52
CA ASN A 167 17.42 5.51 8.32
C ASN A 167 16.69 6.61 7.53
N THR A 168 16.18 6.32 6.32
CA THR A 168 15.39 7.29 5.54
C THR A 168 14.05 7.57 6.21
N ARG A 169 13.65 8.84 6.27
CA ARG A 169 12.35 9.30 6.77
C ARG A 169 11.63 10.07 5.66
N LEU A 170 10.46 9.60 5.27
CA LEU A 170 9.58 10.29 4.33
C LEU A 170 8.48 10.99 5.14
N GLU A 171 8.48 12.32 5.14
CA GLU A 171 7.53 13.14 5.88
C GLU A 171 6.11 13.01 5.30
N PRO A 172 5.07 13.35 6.08
CA PRO A 172 3.68 13.24 5.63
C PRO A 172 3.44 13.94 4.30
N ASN A 173 2.65 13.32 3.42
CA ASN A 173 2.26 13.87 2.11
C ASN A 173 3.40 14.16 1.12
N THR A 174 4.60 13.61 1.35
CA THR A 174 5.73 13.73 0.41
C THR A 174 5.35 13.13 -0.94
N TYR A 175 5.63 13.85 -2.03
CA TYR A 175 5.51 13.33 -3.39
C TYR A 175 6.88 12.96 -3.94
N ILE A 176 7.03 11.70 -4.37
CA ILE A 176 8.26 11.20 -4.98
C ILE A 176 8.04 11.06 -6.48
N ASP A 177 8.73 11.90 -7.26
CA ASP A 177 8.77 11.76 -8.71
C ASP A 177 9.75 10.65 -9.11
N ASP A 178 9.22 9.46 -9.37
CA ASP A 178 9.98 8.27 -9.72
C ASP A 178 9.82 7.84 -11.18
N ARG A 179 9.58 8.81 -12.08
CA ARG A 179 9.63 8.56 -13.54
C ARG A 179 10.95 7.93 -13.98
N TYR A 180 12.02 8.27 -13.27
CA TYR A 180 13.34 7.66 -13.39
C TYR A 180 13.80 7.11 -12.03
N PRO A 181 14.79 6.20 -12.01
CA PRO A 181 15.35 5.69 -10.77
C PRO A 181 15.78 6.82 -9.81
N VAL A 182 15.30 6.75 -8.58
CA VAL A 182 15.58 7.74 -7.53
C VAL A 182 16.05 7.05 -6.26
N ARG A 183 17.12 7.58 -5.65
CA ARG A 183 17.63 7.11 -4.37
C ARG A 183 17.47 8.19 -3.31
N LEU A 184 16.73 7.85 -2.26
CA LEU A 184 16.41 8.75 -1.15
C LEU A 184 17.19 8.37 0.11
N THR A 185 17.57 9.37 0.90
CA THR A 185 18.33 9.24 2.14
C THR A 185 18.01 10.39 3.09
N GLY A 186 18.14 10.17 4.39
CA GLY A 186 17.86 11.20 5.40
C GLY A 186 16.36 11.54 5.48
N ASN A 187 16.04 12.79 5.79
CA ASN A 187 14.66 13.26 5.88
C ASN A 187 14.23 13.89 4.54
N VAL A 188 13.12 13.42 3.98
CA VAL A 188 12.56 13.86 2.70
C VAL A 188 11.16 14.41 2.95
N SER A 189 10.87 15.62 2.47
CA SER A 189 9.61 16.32 2.75
C SER A 189 9.09 17.13 1.56
N GLN A 190 9.47 16.77 0.33
CA GLN A 190 9.13 17.50 -0.89
C GLN A 190 7.72 17.18 -1.41
#